data_AF-C7GBL8-F1
#
_entry.id   AF-C7GBL8-F1
#
_cell.length_a   1.000
_cell.length_b   1.000
_cell.length_c   1.000
_cell.angle_alpha   90.00
_cell.angle_beta   90.00
_cell.angle_gamma   90.00
#
_symmetry.space_group_name_H-M   'P 1'
#
loop_
_entity.id
_entity.type
_entity.pdbx_description
1 polymer ?
#
loop_
_entity_poly.entity_id
_entity_poly.type
_entity_poly.pdbx_seq_one_letter_code
_entity_poly.pdbx_strand_id
1 'polypeptide(L)'
;MELDIIGLLGACSYALDCVEAELTHVATKHGKRVAYMSVCTAQKMGITGDALQDLAACSLLHDNALTQYIYEEFHNDLTKNNTENITSKQLGIHCIYGEENLKMYPFLTDVKNVILYHHENADGSGPFGKTWEEIPLFARIIHLCDILDAFCRTPVFDDAVWQRAKDYLLKNKGTKFDTACVDTFLEVFGQEHFLSLGDADLEERLWNIVPRKKRDLSDEMCKNFANLFAKIIDYKSEFTSRHSLGVAENAARLSRYLGDDEETVLKMYLAGALHDIGKAAIGNDILEKPGRLTDEEFSKMKNHAGYTYLILSQAEGMEDIRDWAALHHEKLDGTGYPFGKTADELNRQERIMACIDIYQALTESRPYKSGMTHEAACEILENMVQKGWIDGEITEQIKKCFA
;
A
#
# COMPACT_ATOMS: atom_id res chain seq x y z
N MET A 1 -14.44 13.32 -8.20
CA MET A 1 -13.47 14.00 -7.32
C MET A 1 -12.14 14.05 -8.04
N GLU A 2 -11.41 15.17 -7.98
CA GLU A 2 -10.06 15.27 -8.54
C GLU A 2 -9.02 14.71 -7.56
N LEU A 3 -8.27 13.67 -7.96
CA LEU A 3 -7.22 13.07 -7.15
C LEU A 3 -5.89 12.96 -7.89
N ASP A 4 -4.79 13.18 -7.18
CA ASP A 4 -3.45 12.80 -7.60
C ASP A 4 -3.21 11.30 -7.33
N ILE A 5 -3.68 10.45 -8.24
CA ILE A 5 -3.58 8.98 -8.09
C ILE A 5 -2.13 8.52 -8.02
N ILE A 6 -1.24 9.12 -8.82
CA ILE A 6 0.18 8.72 -8.84
C ILE A 6 0.87 9.17 -7.56
N GLY A 7 0.59 10.38 -7.08
CA GLY A 7 1.09 10.81 -5.77
C GLY A 7 0.57 9.92 -4.65
N LEU A 8 -0.69 9.52 -4.69
CA LEU A 8 -1.26 8.58 -3.73
C LEU A 8 -0.64 7.19 -3.84
N LEU A 9 -0.38 6.67 -5.05
CA LEU A 9 0.38 5.44 -5.23
C LEU A 9 1.80 5.56 -4.69
N GLY A 10 2.51 6.65 -4.99
CA GLY A 10 3.87 6.88 -4.49
C GLY A 10 3.90 7.05 -2.97
N ALA A 11 2.85 7.61 -2.38
CA ALA A 11 2.65 7.67 -0.94
C ALA A 11 2.47 6.26 -0.36
N CYS A 12 1.52 5.51 -0.89
CA CYS A 12 1.17 4.19 -0.40
C CYS A 12 2.22 3.12 -0.76
N SER A 13 3.08 3.33 -1.75
CA SER A 13 4.18 2.39 -2.06
C SER A 13 5.18 2.29 -0.91
N TYR A 14 5.27 3.31 -0.05
CA TYR A 14 6.04 3.22 1.18
C TYR A 14 5.49 2.14 2.13
N ALA A 15 4.17 1.98 2.18
CA ALA A 15 3.54 0.92 2.96
C ALA A 15 3.93 -0.48 2.41
N LEU A 16 3.93 -0.64 1.08
CA LEU A 16 4.40 -1.85 0.42
C LEU A 16 5.89 -2.11 0.68
N ASP A 17 6.75 -1.09 0.55
CA ASP A 17 8.18 -1.20 0.85
C ASP A 17 8.44 -1.64 2.30
N CYS A 18 7.67 -1.12 3.28
CA CYS A 18 7.81 -1.51 4.68
C CYS A 18 7.46 -2.98 4.90
N VAL A 19 6.42 -3.46 4.21
CA VAL A 19 6.03 -4.87 4.20
C VAL A 19 7.12 -5.72 3.57
N GLU A 20 7.60 -5.36 2.38
CA GLU A 20 8.61 -6.12 1.66
C GLU A 20 9.94 -6.17 2.42
N ALA A 21 10.42 -5.05 2.95
CA ALA A 21 11.66 -4.98 3.71
C ALA A 21 11.67 -5.94 4.92
N GLU A 22 10.52 -6.13 5.55
CA GLU A 22 10.34 -7.07 6.65
C GLU A 22 10.37 -8.54 6.19
N LEU A 23 9.78 -8.84 5.03
CA LEU A 23 9.59 -10.19 4.53
C LEU A 23 10.76 -10.73 3.71
N THR A 24 11.39 -9.87 2.92
CA THR A 24 12.40 -10.24 1.90
C THR A 24 13.75 -9.55 2.12
N HIS A 25 13.85 -8.70 3.15
CA HIS A 25 15.06 -7.94 3.50
C HIS A 25 15.56 -7.01 2.38
N VAL A 26 14.64 -6.48 1.56
CA VAL A 26 14.95 -5.42 0.59
C VAL A 26 15.20 -4.08 1.28
N ALA A 27 15.92 -3.20 0.60
CA ALA A 27 16.24 -1.87 1.12
C ALA A 27 15.03 -0.92 1.01
N THR A 28 14.85 -0.03 1.98
CA THR A 28 13.79 1.00 1.97
C THR A 28 13.77 1.81 0.67
N LYS A 29 12.59 2.23 0.18
CA LYS A 29 12.39 2.89 -1.13
C LYS A 29 12.52 1.97 -2.36
N HIS A 30 12.35 0.67 -2.19
CA HIS A 30 12.48 -0.33 -3.25
C HIS A 30 11.55 -0.01 -4.44
N GLY A 31 10.24 0.05 -4.23
CA GLY A 31 9.26 0.31 -5.29
C GLY A 31 9.51 1.63 -6.02
N LYS A 32 9.98 2.67 -5.31
CA LYS A 32 10.35 3.97 -5.93
C LYS A 32 11.61 3.87 -6.80
N ARG A 33 12.63 3.10 -6.38
CA ARG A 33 13.82 2.84 -7.22
C ARG A 33 13.48 2.00 -8.44
N VAL A 34 12.66 0.94 -8.27
CA VAL A 34 12.16 0.13 -9.38
C VAL A 34 11.39 1.00 -10.37
N ALA A 35 10.48 1.85 -9.89
CA ALA A 35 9.75 2.78 -10.75
C ALA A 35 10.68 3.75 -11.49
N TYR A 36 11.65 4.38 -10.81
CA TYR A 36 12.60 5.30 -11.42
C TYR A 36 13.45 4.63 -12.51
N MET A 37 14.02 3.46 -12.21
CA MET A 37 14.80 2.68 -13.17
C MET A 37 13.95 2.25 -14.38
N SER A 38 12.73 1.80 -14.13
CA SER A 38 11.78 1.38 -15.17
C SER A 38 11.41 2.53 -16.10
N VAL A 39 11.04 3.70 -15.56
CA VAL A 39 10.65 4.85 -16.39
C VAL A 39 11.81 5.40 -17.19
N CYS A 40 13.02 5.50 -16.61
CA CYS A 40 14.20 5.97 -17.33
C CYS A 40 14.55 5.03 -18.49
N THR A 41 14.49 3.72 -18.26
CA THR A 41 14.74 2.70 -19.28
C THR A 41 13.68 2.76 -20.38
N ALA A 42 12.39 2.77 -20.03
CA ALA A 42 11.31 2.81 -21.01
C ALA A 42 11.28 4.11 -21.83
N GLN A 43 11.60 5.25 -21.21
CA GLN A 43 11.69 6.54 -21.91
C GLN A 43 12.78 6.49 -22.99
N LYS A 44 13.91 5.85 -22.70
CA LYS A 44 14.96 5.63 -23.70
C LYS A 44 14.52 4.70 -24.84
N MET A 45 13.62 3.75 -24.56
CA MET A 45 12.96 2.91 -25.58
C MET A 45 11.85 3.64 -26.35
N GLY A 46 11.62 4.94 -26.10
CA GLY A 46 10.63 5.76 -26.80
C GLY A 46 9.23 5.75 -26.17
N ILE A 47 9.05 5.14 -25.00
CA ILE A 47 7.77 5.14 -24.27
C ILE A 47 7.57 6.49 -23.59
N THR A 48 6.41 7.12 -23.80
CA THR A 48 6.10 8.45 -23.27
C THR A 48 4.62 8.58 -22.90
N GLY A 49 4.24 9.67 -22.23
CA GLY A 49 2.85 9.99 -21.92
C GLY A 49 2.19 8.94 -21.01
N ASP A 50 0.95 8.60 -21.33
CA ASP A 50 0.09 7.73 -20.53
C ASP A 50 0.70 6.34 -20.28
N ALA A 51 1.36 5.76 -21.28
CA ALA A 51 2.00 4.46 -21.15
C ALA A 51 3.17 4.49 -20.15
N LEU A 52 3.92 5.61 -20.09
CA LEU A 52 5.02 5.77 -19.13
C LEU A 52 4.49 5.95 -17.70
N GLN A 53 3.34 6.60 -17.56
CA GLN A 53 2.65 6.75 -16.28
C GLN A 53 2.11 5.42 -15.77
N ASP A 54 1.51 4.60 -16.66
CA ASP A 54 1.05 3.27 -16.29
C ASP A 54 2.21 2.34 -15.93
N LEU A 55 3.36 2.43 -16.61
CA LEU A 55 4.57 1.70 -16.21
C LEU A 55 5.03 2.09 -14.80
N ALA A 56 5.00 3.39 -14.46
CA ALA A 56 5.33 3.84 -13.11
C ALA A 56 4.36 3.25 -12.08
N ALA A 57 3.06 3.27 -12.36
CA ALA A 57 2.05 2.67 -11.49
C ALA A 57 2.25 1.15 -11.33
N CYS A 58 2.47 0.41 -12.42
CA CYS A 58 2.79 -1.02 -12.37
C CYS A 58 4.07 -1.29 -11.57
N SER A 59 5.11 -0.45 -11.71
CA SER A 59 6.35 -0.60 -10.97
C SER A 59 6.17 -0.35 -9.47
N LEU A 60 5.34 0.61 -9.07
CA LEU A 60 5.03 0.88 -7.66
C LEU A 60 4.12 -0.20 -7.02
N LEU A 61 3.40 -0.95 -7.85
CA LEU A 61 2.40 -1.93 -7.44
C LEU A 61 2.79 -3.39 -7.79
N HIS A 62 4.02 -3.64 -8.22
CA HIS A 62 4.38 -4.96 -8.75
C HIS A 62 4.19 -6.07 -7.70
N ASP A 63 4.51 -5.75 -6.45
CA ASP A 63 4.38 -6.64 -5.28
C ASP A 63 3.11 -6.40 -4.44
N ASN A 64 2.06 -5.83 -5.04
CA ASN A 64 0.81 -5.50 -4.33
C ASN A 64 0.09 -6.69 -3.68
N ALA A 65 0.46 -7.94 -4.00
CA ALA A 65 -0.13 -9.15 -3.43
C ALA A 65 0.82 -9.95 -2.55
N LEU A 66 1.98 -9.40 -2.17
CA LEU A 66 2.96 -10.13 -1.37
C LEU A 66 2.42 -10.54 0.01
N THR A 67 1.73 -9.64 0.72
CA THR A 67 1.08 -9.97 2.01
C THR A 67 0.00 -11.02 1.86
N GLN A 68 -0.86 -10.86 0.84
CA GLN A 68 -1.92 -11.81 0.54
C GLN A 68 -1.35 -13.21 0.28
N TYR A 69 -0.32 -13.30 -0.55
CA TYR A 69 0.36 -14.56 -0.86
C TYR A 69 0.91 -15.22 0.39
N ILE A 70 1.58 -14.46 1.27
CA ILE A 70 2.16 -15.01 2.50
C ILE A 70 1.09 -15.52 3.44
N TYR A 71 0.00 -14.78 3.60
CA TYR A 71 -1.11 -15.16 4.44
C TYR A 71 -1.82 -16.43 3.91
N GLU A 72 -2.18 -16.45 2.62
CA GLU A 72 -2.98 -17.53 2.05
C GLU A 72 -2.17 -18.82 1.85
N GLU A 73 -0.90 -18.73 1.44
CA GLU A 73 -0.08 -19.89 1.12
C GLU A 73 0.75 -20.40 2.31
N PHE A 74 1.11 -19.53 3.26
CA PHE A 74 1.97 -19.90 4.39
C PHE A 74 1.30 -19.72 5.76
N HIS A 75 0.07 -19.23 5.83
CA HIS A 75 -0.64 -18.94 7.08
C HIS A 75 0.19 -18.08 8.05
N ASN A 76 0.86 -17.05 7.51
CA ASN A 76 1.77 -16.18 8.26
C ASN A 76 2.97 -16.89 8.94
N ASP A 77 3.25 -18.15 8.61
CA ASP A 77 4.41 -18.88 9.14
C ASP A 77 5.70 -18.46 8.41
N LEU A 78 6.26 -17.33 8.83
CA LEU A 78 7.52 -16.79 8.33
C LEU A 78 8.71 -17.74 8.59
N THR A 79 8.59 -18.75 9.46
CA THR A 79 9.64 -19.75 9.67
C THR A 79 9.66 -20.84 8.59
N LYS A 80 8.57 -20.97 7.83
CA LYS A 80 8.53 -21.76 6.58
C LYS A 80 9.04 -20.97 5.37
N ASN A 81 9.21 -19.64 5.49
CA ASN A 81 9.91 -18.80 4.53
C ASN A 81 11.44 -18.97 4.66
N ASN A 82 11.94 -20.21 4.63
CA ASN A 82 13.30 -20.41 4.16
C ASN A 82 13.32 -19.95 2.69
N THR A 83 13.65 -18.68 2.46
CA THR A 83 13.78 -18.04 1.14
C THR A 83 14.75 -18.77 0.21
N GLU A 84 15.49 -19.76 0.72
CA GLU A 84 16.30 -20.69 -0.06
C GLU A 84 15.49 -21.76 -0.83
N ASN A 85 14.18 -21.95 -0.53
CA ASN A 85 13.35 -23.02 -1.11
C ASN A 85 12.00 -22.57 -1.70
N ILE A 86 11.73 -21.27 -1.87
CA ILE A 86 10.56 -20.85 -2.66
C ILE A 86 10.86 -21.19 -4.13
N THR A 87 10.18 -22.21 -4.65
CA THR A 87 10.33 -22.60 -6.05
C THR A 87 9.86 -21.46 -6.96
N SER A 88 10.44 -21.32 -8.17
CA SER A 88 9.97 -20.34 -9.16
C SER A 88 8.47 -20.40 -9.37
N LYS A 89 7.89 -21.60 -9.31
CA LYS A 89 6.44 -21.84 -9.43
C LYS A 89 5.62 -21.28 -8.27
N GLN A 90 6.16 -21.26 -7.05
CA GLN A 90 5.51 -20.65 -5.88
C GLN A 90 5.55 -19.12 -5.95
N LEU A 91 6.62 -18.56 -6.52
CA LEU A 91 6.72 -17.11 -6.77
C LEU A 91 5.62 -16.61 -7.73
N GLY A 92 5.22 -17.42 -8.72
CA GLY A 92 4.16 -17.04 -9.66
C GLY A 92 2.78 -16.83 -9.04
N ILE A 93 2.51 -17.35 -7.83
CA ILE A 93 1.19 -17.23 -7.20
C ILE A 93 0.88 -15.77 -6.83
N HIS A 94 1.83 -15.04 -6.25
CA HIS A 94 1.59 -13.63 -5.93
C HIS A 94 1.46 -12.80 -7.21
N CYS A 95 2.11 -13.17 -8.32
CA CYS A 95 1.92 -12.45 -9.59
C CYS A 95 0.47 -12.61 -10.10
N ILE A 96 -0.15 -13.79 -9.90
CA ILE A 96 -1.56 -14.03 -10.24
C ILE A 96 -2.46 -13.17 -9.36
N TYR A 97 -2.24 -13.17 -8.05
CA TYR A 97 -3.02 -12.34 -7.13
C TYR A 97 -2.82 -10.84 -7.41
N GLY A 98 -1.59 -10.44 -7.73
CA GLY A 98 -1.24 -9.07 -8.04
C GLY A 98 -1.91 -8.58 -9.32
N GLU A 99 -1.94 -9.38 -10.38
CA GLU A 99 -2.68 -9.08 -11.60
C GLU A 99 -4.19 -8.97 -11.33
N GLU A 100 -4.75 -9.87 -10.51
CA GLU A 100 -6.17 -9.85 -10.13
C GLU A 100 -6.53 -8.57 -9.37
N ASN A 101 -5.70 -8.18 -8.40
CA ASN A 101 -5.89 -6.99 -7.57
C ASN A 101 -5.91 -5.70 -8.40
N LEU A 102 -5.17 -5.65 -9.50
CA LEU A 102 -5.09 -4.45 -10.35
C LEU A 102 -6.13 -4.40 -11.47
N LYS A 103 -7.02 -5.40 -11.63
CA LYS A 103 -8.06 -5.38 -12.67
C LYS A 103 -8.96 -4.15 -12.66
N MET A 104 -9.22 -3.64 -11.47
CA MET A 104 -10.10 -2.47 -11.26
C MET A 104 -9.32 -1.16 -11.14
N TYR A 105 -7.98 -1.21 -11.24
CA TYR A 105 -7.16 -0.02 -11.27
C TYR A 105 -7.34 0.70 -12.63
N PRO A 106 -7.51 2.03 -12.62
CA PRO A 106 -7.79 2.78 -13.83
C PRO A 106 -6.52 3.12 -14.63
N PHE A 107 -5.90 2.11 -15.23
CA PHE A 107 -4.82 2.32 -16.20
C PHE A 107 -5.32 3.08 -17.43
N LEU A 108 -4.44 3.84 -18.04
CA LEU A 108 -4.73 4.66 -19.23
C LEU A 108 -4.54 3.88 -20.53
N THR A 109 -3.72 2.83 -20.47
CA THR A 109 -3.29 1.98 -21.56
C THR A 109 -3.45 0.52 -21.18
N ASP A 110 -3.30 -0.38 -22.16
CA ASP A 110 -3.37 -1.82 -21.91
C ASP A 110 -2.10 -2.30 -21.21
N VAL A 111 -2.23 -2.65 -19.92
CA VAL A 111 -1.16 -3.22 -19.09
C VAL A 111 -1.38 -4.70 -18.77
N LYS A 112 -2.21 -5.39 -19.56
CA LYS A 112 -2.54 -6.78 -19.31
C LYS A 112 -1.28 -7.66 -19.22
N ASN A 113 -1.26 -8.51 -18.20
CA ASN A 113 -0.20 -9.44 -17.87
C ASN A 113 1.15 -8.78 -17.49
N VAL A 114 1.18 -7.46 -17.28
CA VAL A 114 2.42 -6.79 -16.85
C VAL A 114 2.82 -7.26 -15.46
N ILE A 115 1.87 -7.31 -14.52
CA ILE A 115 2.14 -7.83 -13.18
C ILE A 115 2.19 -9.35 -13.21
N LEU A 116 1.35 -10.02 -14.00
CA LEU A 116 1.37 -11.49 -14.09
C LEU A 116 2.76 -12.05 -14.43
N TYR A 117 3.51 -11.40 -15.32
CA TYR A 117 4.79 -11.90 -15.83
C TYR A 117 6.03 -11.16 -15.33
N HIS A 118 5.92 -10.30 -14.31
CA HIS A 118 7.06 -9.49 -13.84
C HIS A 118 8.19 -10.31 -13.16
N HIS A 119 7.97 -11.59 -12.87
CA HIS A 119 9.01 -12.53 -12.41
C HIS A 119 9.42 -13.58 -13.46
N GLU A 120 8.95 -13.45 -14.70
CA GLU A 120 9.36 -14.37 -15.77
C GLU A 120 10.79 -14.09 -16.22
N ASN A 121 11.55 -15.16 -16.46
CA ASN A 121 12.91 -15.06 -16.98
C ASN A 121 12.85 -15.02 -18.52
N ALA A 122 13.74 -14.25 -19.16
CA ALA A 122 13.74 -14.10 -20.61
C ALA A 122 13.86 -15.42 -21.41
N ASP A 123 14.51 -16.44 -20.85
CA ASP A 123 14.67 -17.78 -21.45
C ASP A 123 13.52 -18.76 -21.17
N GLY A 124 12.47 -18.34 -20.44
CA GLY A 124 11.34 -19.20 -20.07
C GLY A 124 11.62 -20.15 -18.91
N SER A 125 12.70 -19.94 -18.15
CA SER A 125 12.97 -20.69 -16.91
C SER A 125 12.20 -20.17 -15.68
N GLY A 126 11.41 -19.10 -15.82
CA GLY A 126 10.65 -18.50 -14.74
C GLY A 126 9.31 -19.19 -14.49
N PRO A 127 8.42 -18.56 -13.68
CA PRO A 127 7.27 -19.21 -13.08
C PRO A 127 6.22 -19.74 -14.08
N PHE A 128 6.10 -19.11 -15.24
CA PHE A 128 5.04 -19.40 -16.22
C PHE A 128 5.55 -20.06 -17.50
N GLY A 129 6.86 -20.27 -17.61
CA GLY A 129 7.49 -20.91 -18.77
C GLY A 129 7.40 -20.06 -20.04
N LYS A 130 7.28 -18.73 -19.91
CA LYS A 130 7.15 -17.79 -21.02
C LYS A 130 8.49 -17.18 -21.38
N THR A 131 8.79 -17.13 -22.68
CA THR A 131 10.00 -16.47 -23.16
C THR A 131 9.78 -14.96 -23.30
N TRP A 132 10.86 -14.19 -23.47
CA TRP A 132 10.79 -12.73 -23.64
C TRP A 132 9.89 -12.27 -24.80
N GLU A 133 9.67 -13.12 -25.81
CA GLU A 133 8.79 -12.84 -26.96
C GLU A 133 7.30 -12.91 -26.60
N GLU A 134 6.96 -13.61 -25.52
CA GLU A 134 5.58 -13.86 -25.07
C GLU A 134 5.14 -12.92 -23.94
N ILE A 135 6.07 -12.17 -23.34
CA ILE A 135 5.81 -11.30 -22.19
C ILE A 135 5.80 -9.80 -22.57
N PRO A 136 4.92 -8.99 -21.96
CA PRO A 136 4.86 -7.55 -22.20
C PRO A 136 6.21 -6.86 -21.95
N LEU A 137 6.47 -5.76 -22.68
CA LEU A 137 7.69 -4.97 -22.47
C LEU A 137 7.80 -4.46 -21.04
N PHE A 138 6.70 -3.99 -20.45
CA PHE A 138 6.72 -3.45 -19.08
C PHE A 138 7.05 -4.53 -18.05
N ALA A 139 6.57 -5.76 -18.22
CA ALA A 139 6.94 -6.88 -17.36
C ALA A 139 8.46 -7.13 -17.39
N ARG A 140 9.07 -7.10 -18.58
CA ARG A 140 10.52 -7.29 -18.76
C ARG A 140 11.36 -6.19 -18.11
N ILE A 141 10.91 -4.95 -18.25
CA ILE A 141 11.59 -3.79 -17.64
C ILE A 141 11.48 -3.86 -16.12
N ILE A 142 10.28 -4.09 -15.58
CA ILE A 142 10.05 -4.24 -14.14
C ILE A 142 10.88 -5.41 -13.59
N HIS A 143 10.86 -6.58 -14.25
CA HIS A 143 11.65 -7.75 -13.86
C HIS A 143 13.14 -7.43 -13.69
N LEU A 144 13.73 -6.73 -14.67
CA LEU A 144 15.13 -6.33 -14.60
C LEU A 144 15.38 -5.40 -13.41
N CYS A 145 14.54 -4.38 -13.24
CA CYS A 145 14.73 -3.34 -12.24
C CYS A 145 14.51 -3.84 -10.80
N ASP A 146 13.47 -4.64 -10.58
CA ASP A 146 13.16 -5.30 -9.31
C ASP A 146 14.33 -6.18 -8.86
N ILE A 147 14.67 -7.18 -9.69
CA ILE A 147 15.74 -8.13 -9.36
C ILE A 147 17.08 -7.43 -9.15
N LEU A 148 17.38 -6.38 -9.91
CA LEU A 148 18.61 -5.62 -9.75
C LEU A 148 18.66 -4.90 -8.40
N ASP A 149 17.57 -4.26 -7.99
CA ASP A 149 17.49 -3.58 -6.71
C ASP A 149 17.61 -4.57 -5.53
N ALA A 150 16.86 -5.68 -5.63
CA ALA A 150 16.90 -6.78 -4.66
C ALA A 150 18.25 -7.51 -4.63
N PHE A 151 19.06 -7.44 -5.69
CA PHE A 151 20.45 -7.92 -5.72
C PHE A 151 21.42 -6.94 -5.05
N CYS A 152 21.17 -5.63 -5.16
CA CYS A 152 22.01 -4.60 -4.56
C CYS A 152 21.87 -4.59 -3.03
N ARG A 153 20.64 -4.75 -2.51
CA ARG A 153 20.33 -4.82 -1.05
C ARG A 153 20.94 -3.69 -0.22
N THR A 154 21.02 -2.49 -0.79
CA THR A 154 21.66 -1.35 -0.14
C THR A 154 20.92 -0.06 -0.47
N PRO A 155 20.76 0.85 0.51
CA PRO A 155 20.30 2.21 0.23
C PRO A 155 21.46 3.11 -0.26
N VAL A 156 22.71 2.68 -0.13
CA VAL A 156 23.90 3.43 -0.54
C VAL A 156 24.51 2.77 -1.78
N PHE A 157 24.59 3.53 -2.86
CA PHE A 157 25.11 3.09 -4.14
C PHE A 157 26.49 3.72 -4.35
N ASP A 158 27.53 2.90 -4.27
CA ASP A 158 28.92 3.29 -4.51
C ASP A 158 29.53 2.56 -5.72
N ASP A 159 30.78 2.86 -6.03
CA ASP A 159 31.50 2.26 -7.15
C ASP A 159 31.52 0.73 -7.09
N ALA A 160 31.63 0.15 -5.90
CA ALA A 160 31.66 -1.30 -5.73
C ALA A 160 30.27 -1.90 -6.03
N VAL A 161 29.20 -1.24 -5.59
CA VAL A 161 27.80 -1.61 -5.90
C VAL A 161 27.53 -1.51 -7.41
N TRP A 162 28.03 -0.47 -8.07
CA TRP A 162 27.91 -0.34 -9.51
C TRP A 162 28.60 -1.49 -10.27
N GLN A 163 29.86 -1.80 -9.94
CA GLN A 163 30.59 -2.86 -10.67
C GLN A 163 29.90 -4.22 -10.52
N ARG A 164 29.49 -4.61 -9.31
CA ARG A 164 28.75 -5.87 -9.11
C ARG A 164 27.40 -5.90 -9.82
N ALA A 165 26.67 -4.78 -9.84
CA ALA A 165 25.38 -4.67 -10.52
C ALA A 165 25.54 -4.83 -12.03
N LYS A 166 26.52 -4.14 -12.62
CA LYS A 166 26.86 -4.25 -14.04
C LYS A 166 27.29 -5.66 -14.42
N ASP A 167 28.18 -6.29 -13.66
CA ASP A 167 28.62 -7.66 -13.90
C ASP A 167 27.45 -8.66 -13.81
N TYR A 168 26.56 -8.45 -12.84
CA TYR A 168 25.35 -9.26 -12.69
C TYR A 168 24.41 -9.14 -13.89
N LEU A 169 24.14 -7.92 -14.37
CA LEU A 169 23.32 -7.70 -15.56
C LEU A 169 23.92 -8.37 -16.80
N LEU A 170 25.22 -8.17 -17.05
CA LEU A 170 25.90 -8.74 -18.21
C LEU A 170 25.94 -10.27 -18.18
N LYS A 171 26.14 -10.86 -16.99
CA LYS A 171 26.15 -12.32 -16.81
C LYS A 171 24.79 -12.97 -17.09
N ASN A 172 23.69 -12.28 -16.77
CA ASN A 172 22.33 -12.80 -16.88
C ASN A 172 21.57 -12.30 -18.12
N LYS A 173 22.25 -11.58 -19.02
CA LYS A 173 21.70 -11.06 -20.26
C LYS A 173 21.32 -12.21 -21.21
N GLY A 174 20.08 -12.20 -21.70
CA GLY A 174 19.53 -13.22 -22.59
C GLY A 174 19.10 -14.51 -21.91
N THR A 175 19.27 -14.63 -20.60
CA THR A 175 18.77 -15.75 -19.79
C THR A 175 17.72 -15.26 -18.81
N LYS A 176 18.13 -14.55 -17.77
CA LYS A 176 17.20 -13.93 -16.81
C LYS A 176 16.54 -12.69 -17.40
N PHE A 177 17.35 -11.85 -18.05
CA PHE A 177 16.91 -10.54 -18.53
C PHE A 177 16.86 -10.47 -20.05
N ASP A 178 15.85 -9.78 -20.58
CA ASP A 178 15.80 -9.44 -22.00
C ASP A 178 17.04 -8.61 -22.40
N THR A 179 17.67 -9.02 -23.51
CA THR A 179 18.86 -8.35 -24.06
C THR A 179 18.61 -6.87 -24.33
N ALA A 180 17.45 -6.52 -24.92
CA ALA A 180 17.14 -5.14 -25.25
C ALA A 180 16.98 -4.28 -23.97
N CYS A 181 16.39 -4.86 -22.92
CA CYS A 181 16.24 -4.18 -21.63
C CYS A 181 17.59 -3.94 -20.95
N VAL A 182 18.48 -4.94 -20.92
CA VAL A 182 19.84 -4.79 -20.34
C VAL A 182 20.65 -3.74 -21.09
N ASP A 183 20.66 -3.79 -22.42
CA ASP A 183 21.43 -2.83 -23.23
C ASP A 183 20.94 -1.41 -23.03
N THR A 184 19.62 -1.22 -23.04
CA THR A 184 19.01 0.09 -22.81
C THR A 184 19.30 0.59 -21.39
N PHE A 185 19.15 -0.28 -20.38
CA PHE A 185 19.42 0.08 -18.99
C PHE A 185 20.87 0.58 -18.83
N LEU A 186 21.85 -0.14 -19.38
CA LEU A 186 23.27 0.24 -19.30
C LEU A 186 23.62 1.49 -20.12
N GLU A 187 22.83 1.83 -21.14
CA GLU A 187 22.97 3.11 -21.87
C GLU A 187 22.47 4.29 -21.03
N VAL A 188 21.39 4.09 -20.27
CA VAL A 188 20.76 5.12 -19.43
C VAL A 188 21.50 5.30 -18.10
N PHE A 189 21.88 4.20 -17.46
CA PHE A 189 22.52 4.17 -16.15
C PHE A 189 24.02 3.92 -16.34
N GLY A 190 24.74 4.98 -16.71
CA GLY A 190 26.18 5.04 -16.47
C GLY A 190 26.49 5.07 -14.96
N GLN A 191 27.76 4.95 -14.59
CA GLN A 191 28.19 4.88 -13.19
C GLN A 191 27.57 6.00 -12.33
N GLU A 192 27.80 7.26 -12.68
CA GLU A 192 27.30 8.42 -11.90
C GLU A 192 25.78 8.40 -11.72
N HIS A 193 25.04 8.08 -12.79
CA HIS A 193 23.58 8.02 -12.72
C HIS A 193 23.09 6.86 -11.85
N PHE A 194 23.77 5.70 -11.89
CA PHE A 194 23.45 4.58 -11.01
C PHE A 194 23.75 4.89 -9.54
N LEU A 195 24.86 5.57 -9.23
CA LEU A 195 25.18 5.98 -7.85
C LEU A 195 24.12 6.92 -7.26
N SER A 196 23.50 7.74 -8.12
CA SER A 196 22.42 8.64 -7.69
C SER A 196 21.16 7.93 -7.21
N LEU A 197 21.02 6.60 -7.38
CA LEU A 197 19.83 5.86 -6.92
C LEU A 197 19.65 5.91 -5.39
N GLY A 198 20.72 6.21 -4.65
CA GLY A 198 20.68 6.41 -3.18
C GLY A 198 20.35 7.83 -2.74
N ASP A 199 20.24 8.79 -3.68
CA ASP A 199 20.09 10.20 -3.35
C ASP A 199 18.71 10.52 -2.77
N ALA A 200 18.66 11.55 -1.93
CA ALA A 200 17.42 11.99 -1.29
C ALA A 200 16.37 12.49 -2.31
N ASP A 201 16.81 12.96 -3.48
CA ASP A 201 16.00 13.56 -4.53
C ASP A 201 15.40 12.56 -5.54
N LEU A 202 15.65 11.24 -5.36
CA LEU A 202 15.19 10.19 -6.27
C LEU A 202 13.71 10.33 -6.63
N GLU A 203 12.90 10.59 -5.63
CA GLU A 203 11.45 10.73 -5.78
C GLU A 203 11.07 11.98 -6.57
N GLU A 204 11.74 13.10 -6.33
CA GLU A 204 11.56 14.33 -7.11
C GLU A 204 11.90 14.08 -8.59
N ARG A 205 13.00 13.37 -8.86
CA ARG A 205 13.39 13.00 -10.23
C ARG A 205 12.38 12.07 -10.90
N LEU A 206 11.81 11.11 -10.17
CA LEU A 206 10.73 10.26 -10.69
C LEU A 206 9.51 11.10 -11.09
N TRP A 207 9.06 12.03 -10.23
CA TRP A 207 7.89 12.86 -10.51
C TRP A 207 8.13 13.94 -11.57
N ASN A 208 9.39 14.31 -11.82
CA ASN A 208 9.75 15.15 -12.97
C ASN A 208 9.61 14.41 -14.31
N ILE A 209 9.81 13.08 -14.33
CA ILE A 209 9.63 12.25 -15.53
C ILE A 209 8.14 11.88 -15.72
N VAL A 210 7.46 11.55 -14.63
CA VAL A 210 6.03 11.15 -14.61
C VAL A 210 5.24 12.17 -13.78
N PRO A 211 4.69 13.22 -14.43
CA PRO A 211 4.01 14.29 -13.73
C PRO A 211 2.76 13.80 -12.98
N ARG A 212 2.70 14.14 -11.69
CA ARG A 212 1.57 13.90 -10.78
C ARG A 212 0.40 14.84 -11.07
N LYS A 213 -0.35 14.54 -12.12
CA LYS A 213 -1.53 15.32 -12.51
C LYS A 213 -2.77 14.79 -11.80
N LYS A 214 -3.53 15.70 -11.20
CA LYS A 214 -4.89 15.39 -10.72
C LYS A 214 -5.77 14.91 -11.86
N ARG A 215 -6.65 13.98 -11.53
CA ARG A 215 -7.59 13.37 -12.47
C ARG A 215 -8.97 13.35 -11.87
N ASP A 216 -9.96 13.68 -12.68
CA ASP A 216 -11.35 13.40 -12.37
C ASP A 216 -11.57 11.89 -12.35
N LEU A 217 -11.80 11.38 -11.15
CA LEU A 217 -12.17 10.00 -10.93
C LEU A 217 -13.66 9.88 -10.64
N SER A 218 -14.27 8.82 -11.19
CA SER A 218 -15.57 8.37 -10.76
C SER A 218 -15.47 7.81 -9.33
N ASP A 219 -16.58 7.86 -8.60
CA ASP A 219 -16.66 7.30 -7.25
C ASP A 219 -16.26 5.82 -7.22
N GLU A 220 -16.60 5.06 -8.28
CA GLU A 220 -16.22 3.66 -8.42
C GLU A 220 -14.70 3.49 -8.51
N MET A 221 -14.02 4.32 -9.31
CA MET A 221 -12.56 4.26 -9.44
C MET A 221 -11.86 4.62 -8.12
N CYS A 222 -12.34 5.65 -7.42
CA CYS A 222 -11.85 6.02 -6.10
C CYS A 222 -12.00 4.86 -5.10
N LYS A 223 -13.17 4.20 -5.07
CA LYS A 223 -13.42 3.05 -4.19
C LYS A 223 -12.55 1.85 -4.54
N ASN A 224 -12.42 1.52 -5.82
CA ASN A 224 -11.57 0.42 -6.27
C ASN A 224 -10.11 0.62 -5.83
N PHE A 225 -9.62 1.85 -5.93
CA PHE A 225 -8.29 2.22 -5.46
C PHE A 225 -8.15 2.06 -3.94
N ALA A 226 -9.08 2.62 -3.16
CA ALA A 226 -9.08 2.47 -1.71
C ALA A 226 -9.15 0.99 -1.28
N ASN A 227 -9.94 0.18 -1.98
CA ASN A 227 -10.12 -1.23 -1.68
C ASN A 227 -8.85 -2.04 -1.90
N LEU A 228 -8.04 -1.69 -2.90
CA LEU A 228 -6.72 -2.29 -3.10
C LEU A 228 -5.84 -2.12 -1.87
N PHE A 229 -5.74 -0.90 -1.34
CA PHE A 229 -4.91 -0.62 -0.17
C PHE A 229 -5.51 -1.16 1.12
N ALA A 230 -6.82 -1.04 1.32
CA ALA A 230 -7.53 -1.67 2.44
C ALA A 230 -7.22 -3.18 2.49
N LYS A 231 -7.24 -3.85 1.33
CA LYS A 231 -6.86 -5.26 1.22
C LYS A 231 -5.41 -5.49 1.65
N ILE A 232 -4.45 -4.75 1.08
CA ILE A 232 -3.02 -4.87 1.43
C ILE A 232 -2.79 -4.73 2.95
N ILE A 233 -3.43 -3.72 3.56
CA ILE A 233 -3.34 -3.41 5.00
C ILE A 233 -3.93 -4.55 5.83
N ASP A 234 -5.16 -4.96 5.50
CA ASP A 234 -5.86 -6.00 6.25
C ASP A 234 -5.16 -7.37 6.12
N TYR A 235 -4.44 -7.66 5.03
CA TYR A 235 -3.62 -8.89 4.95
C TYR A 235 -2.33 -8.83 5.76
N LYS A 236 -1.84 -7.63 6.14
CA LYS A 236 -0.67 -7.52 7.01
C LYS A 236 -1.02 -7.87 8.46
N SER A 237 -2.23 -7.57 8.91
CA SER A 237 -2.67 -7.91 10.27
C SER A 237 -3.59 -9.12 10.31
N GLU A 238 -3.48 -10.04 11.28
CA GLU A 238 -4.33 -11.24 11.38
C GLU A 238 -5.84 -10.95 11.54
N PHE A 239 -6.22 -9.69 11.73
CA PHE A 239 -7.62 -9.28 11.72
C PHE A 239 -8.14 -9.34 10.29
N THR A 240 -9.10 -10.24 10.07
CA THR A 240 -9.85 -10.50 8.83
C THR A 240 -9.71 -9.44 7.73
N SER A 241 -9.54 -9.88 6.47
CA SER A 241 -9.39 -9.11 5.22
C SER A 241 -10.54 -8.13 4.84
N ARG A 242 -11.29 -7.64 5.82
CA ARG A 242 -12.52 -6.85 5.68
C ARG A 242 -12.68 -5.77 6.76
N HIS A 243 -11.73 -5.58 7.67
CA HIS A 243 -11.87 -4.58 8.73
C HIS A 243 -11.94 -3.17 8.12
N SER A 244 -10.91 -2.78 7.37
CA SER A 244 -10.82 -1.45 6.75
C SER A 244 -11.99 -1.19 5.80
N LEU A 245 -12.45 -2.23 5.07
CA LEU A 245 -13.64 -2.13 4.21
C LEU A 245 -14.93 -1.94 5.02
N GLY A 246 -15.09 -2.63 6.14
CA GLY A 246 -16.24 -2.46 7.03
C GLY A 246 -16.28 -1.07 7.66
N VAL A 247 -15.12 -0.52 8.05
CA VAL A 247 -15.01 0.88 8.50
C VAL A 247 -15.43 1.83 7.38
N ALA A 248 -14.90 1.65 6.16
CA ALA A 248 -15.24 2.47 4.99
C ALA A 248 -16.74 2.48 4.69
N GLU A 249 -17.37 1.30 4.64
CA GLU A 249 -18.79 1.15 4.36
C GLU A 249 -19.67 1.78 5.44
N ASN A 250 -19.36 1.55 6.71
CA ASN A 250 -20.12 2.10 7.83
C ASN A 250 -19.93 3.62 7.96
N ALA A 251 -18.73 4.14 7.72
CA ALA A 251 -18.44 5.57 7.71
C ALA A 251 -19.24 6.29 6.61
N ALA A 252 -19.22 5.75 5.38
CA ALA A 252 -19.99 6.29 4.27
C ALA A 252 -21.50 6.18 4.51
N ARG A 253 -21.97 5.07 5.09
CA ARG A 253 -23.39 4.86 5.42
C ARG A 253 -23.87 5.88 6.46
N LEU A 254 -23.12 6.07 7.55
CA LEU A 254 -23.49 7.03 8.58
C LEU A 254 -23.42 8.47 8.06
N SER A 255 -22.37 8.83 7.35
CA SER A 255 -22.23 10.15 6.72
C SER A 255 -23.43 10.49 5.83
N ARG A 256 -23.86 9.54 4.97
CA ARG A 256 -25.06 9.72 4.13
C ARG A 256 -26.34 9.84 4.96
N TYR A 257 -26.47 9.04 6.02
CA TYR A 257 -27.62 9.12 6.93
C TYR A 257 -27.73 10.48 7.64
N LEU A 258 -26.59 11.11 7.93
CA LEU A 258 -26.51 12.44 8.53
C LEU A 258 -26.72 13.59 7.53
N GLY A 259 -26.92 13.27 6.24
CA GLY A 259 -27.21 14.25 5.19
C GLY A 259 -25.98 14.94 4.61
N ASP A 260 -24.78 14.35 4.74
CA ASP A 260 -23.61 14.79 4.00
C ASP A 260 -23.80 14.64 2.48
N ASP A 261 -23.15 15.49 1.70
CA ASP A 261 -23.13 15.39 0.24
C ASP A 261 -22.29 14.19 -0.24
N GLU A 262 -22.49 13.75 -1.49
CA GLU A 262 -21.84 12.53 -1.99
C GLU A 262 -20.30 12.65 -2.10
N GLU A 263 -19.74 13.86 -2.23
CA GLU A 263 -18.27 14.03 -2.20
C GLU A 263 -17.75 13.77 -0.78
N THR A 264 -18.39 14.35 0.23
CA THR A 264 -18.08 14.07 1.64
C THR A 264 -18.26 12.59 1.98
N VAL A 265 -19.33 11.96 1.51
CA VAL A 265 -19.56 10.52 1.71
C VAL A 265 -18.48 9.67 1.05
N LEU A 266 -18.02 10.04 -0.15
CA LEU A 266 -16.91 9.37 -0.81
C LEU A 266 -15.60 9.56 -0.01
N LYS A 267 -15.30 10.77 0.45
CA LYS A 267 -14.12 11.03 1.30
C LYS A 267 -14.15 10.22 2.59
N MET A 268 -15.32 10.07 3.24
CA MET A 268 -15.49 9.21 4.42
C MET A 268 -15.22 7.74 4.11
N TYR A 269 -15.65 7.25 2.94
CA TYR A 269 -15.31 5.90 2.49
C TYR A 269 -13.79 5.73 2.34
N LEU A 270 -13.14 6.66 1.66
CA LEU A 270 -11.69 6.62 1.45
C LEU A 270 -10.92 6.72 2.77
N ALA A 271 -11.37 7.58 3.69
CA ALA A 271 -10.79 7.71 5.02
C ALA A 271 -10.89 6.40 5.80
N GLY A 272 -12.06 5.74 5.79
CA GLY A 272 -12.23 4.44 6.42
C GLY A 272 -11.39 3.34 5.80
N ALA A 273 -11.25 3.31 4.47
CA ALA A 273 -10.44 2.31 3.79
C ALA A 273 -8.93 2.47 4.05
N LEU A 274 -8.47 3.70 4.34
CA LEU A 274 -7.06 4.05 4.48
C LEU A 274 -6.63 4.41 5.92
N HIS A 275 -7.55 4.40 6.90
CA HIS A 275 -7.28 4.83 8.28
C HIS A 275 -6.08 4.12 8.92
N ASP A 276 -5.88 2.87 8.55
CA ASP A 276 -4.87 1.98 9.08
C ASP A 276 -3.66 1.76 8.17
N ILE A 277 -3.48 2.56 7.11
CA ILE A 277 -2.36 2.37 6.18
C ILE A 277 -0.99 2.46 6.85
N GLY A 278 -0.89 3.21 7.94
CA GLY A 278 0.32 3.28 8.75
C GLY A 278 0.69 2.00 9.49
N LYS A 279 -0.21 1.00 9.62
CA LYS A 279 0.12 -0.33 10.16
C LYS A 279 1.17 -1.03 9.33
N ALA A 280 1.30 -0.68 8.05
CA ALA A 280 2.32 -1.20 7.17
C ALA A 280 3.76 -0.93 7.67
N ALA A 281 3.95 0.18 8.39
CA ALA A 281 5.24 0.58 8.98
C ALA A 281 5.44 0.06 10.42
N ILE A 282 4.50 -0.70 10.97
CA ILE A 282 4.65 -1.38 12.27
C ILE A 282 5.22 -2.78 12.02
N GLY A 283 6.24 -3.16 12.79
CA GLY A 283 6.83 -4.49 12.73
C GLY A 283 5.89 -5.58 13.24
N ASN A 284 5.93 -6.76 12.63
CA ASN A 284 5.10 -7.91 12.96
C ASN A 284 5.36 -8.46 14.36
N ASP A 285 6.55 -8.23 14.93
CA ASP A 285 6.86 -8.55 16.33
C ASP A 285 5.95 -7.82 17.32
N ILE A 286 5.40 -6.66 16.90
CA ILE A 286 4.43 -5.87 17.65
C ILE A 286 3.01 -6.09 17.10
N LEU A 287 2.83 -6.06 15.78
CA LEU A 287 1.51 -6.17 15.15
C LEU A 287 0.84 -7.53 15.42
N GLU A 288 1.61 -8.61 15.34
CA GLU A 288 1.15 -10.00 15.46
C GLU A 288 1.57 -10.65 16.78
N LYS A 289 1.90 -9.84 17.80
CA LYS A 289 2.36 -10.37 19.07
C LYS A 289 1.28 -11.26 19.72
N PRO A 290 1.57 -12.54 20.00
CA PRO A 290 0.62 -13.41 20.68
C PRO A 290 0.52 -13.03 22.16
N GLY A 291 -0.39 -12.12 22.49
CA GLY A 291 -0.68 -11.70 23.85
C GLY A 291 -0.80 -10.19 24.02
N ARG A 292 -0.66 -9.71 25.26
CA ARG A 292 -0.71 -8.27 25.55
C ARG A 292 0.61 -7.60 25.18
N LEU A 293 0.51 -6.44 24.54
CA LEU A 293 1.64 -5.54 24.37
C LEU A 293 2.04 -4.96 25.73
N THR A 294 3.34 -4.78 25.92
CA THR A 294 3.92 -3.94 26.96
C THR A 294 3.63 -2.46 26.66
N ASP A 295 3.81 -1.58 27.65
CA ASP A 295 3.59 -0.14 27.44
C ASP A 295 4.50 0.44 26.34
N GLU A 296 5.73 -0.05 26.22
CA GLU A 296 6.67 0.37 25.16
C GLU A 296 6.21 -0.09 23.77
N GLU A 297 5.82 -1.36 23.65
CA GLU A 297 5.29 -1.92 22.39
C GLU A 297 3.97 -1.24 22.00
N PHE A 298 3.10 -0.97 22.98
CA PHE A 298 1.88 -0.22 22.74
C PHE A 298 2.18 1.21 22.28
N SER A 299 3.19 1.87 22.86
CA SER A 299 3.64 3.18 22.40
C SER A 299 4.09 3.15 20.94
N LYS A 300 4.81 2.11 20.52
CA LYS A 300 5.18 1.89 19.11
C LYS A 300 3.96 1.60 18.23
N MET A 301 3.01 0.79 18.68
CA MET A 301 1.76 0.50 17.97
C MET A 301 0.98 1.78 17.65
N LYS A 302 0.88 2.73 18.58
CA LYS A 302 0.18 4.02 18.36
C LYS A 302 0.75 4.83 17.19
N ASN A 303 1.99 4.59 16.79
CA ASN A 303 2.60 5.31 15.68
C ASN A 303 1.92 5.04 14.33
N HIS A 304 1.12 3.98 14.18
CA HIS A 304 0.42 3.71 12.92
C HIS A 304 -0.47 4.90 12.52
N ALA A 305 -1.15 5.55 13.45
CA ALA A 305 -1.97 6.72 13.16
C ALA A 305 -1.13 7.90 12.64
N GLY A 306 0.07 8.10 13.22
CA GLY A 306 1.04 9.08 12.73
C GLY A 306 1.62 8.72 11.36
N TYR A 307 1.88 7.44 11.09
CA TYR A 307 2.31 6.97 9.78
C TYR A 307 1.21 7.12 8.73
N THR A 308 -0.06 6.86 9.06
CA THR A 308 -1.21 7.15 8.20
C THR A 308 -1.20 8.64 7.80
N TYR A 309 -1.02 9.54 8.78
CA TYR A 309 -0.92 10.98 8.51
C TYR A 309 0.22 11.30 7.54
N LEU A 310 1.42 10.78 7.79
CA LEU A 310 2.62 11.05 6.98
C LEU A 310 2.52 10.50 5.56
N ILE A 311 1.99 9.29 5.40
CA ILE A 311 1.79 8.65 4.11
C ILE A 311 0.80 9.49 3.29
N LEU A 312 -0.41 9.71 3.81
CA LEU A 312 -1.46 10.41 3.07
C LEU A 312 -1.13 11.90 2.81
N SER A 313 -0.24 12.51 3.60
CA SER A 313 0.27 13.87 3.37
C SER A 313 1.09 14.03 2.08
N GLN A 314 1.58 12.95 1.48
CA GLN A 314 2.38 13.02 0.24
C GLN A 314 1.53 13.20 -1.02
N ALA A 315 0.21 12.99 -0.91
CA ALA A 315 -0.75 13.09 -2.01
C ALA A 315 -1.53 14.40 -1.93
N GLU A 316 -1.51 15.18 -3.00
CA GLU A 316 -2.20 16.47 -3.06
C GLU A 316 -3.73 16.28 -3.14
N GLY A 317 -4.50 17.03 -2.35
CA GLY A 317 -5.97 16.93 -2.33
C GLY A 317 -6.52 15.85 -1.40
N MET A 318 -5.66 15.25 -0.57
CA MET A 318 -6.04 14.22 0.41
C MET A 318 -6.17 14.77 1.83
N GLU A 319 -6.17 16.09 2.06
CA GLU A 319 -6.06 16.69 3.39
C GLU A 319 -7.20 16.27 4.33
N ASP A 320 -8.46 16.35 3.85
CA ASP A 320 -9.64 15.91 4.61
C ASP A 320 -9.55 14.41 4.91
N ILE A 321 -9.26 13.60 3.88
CA ILE A 321 -9.19 12.14 3.99
C ILE A 321 -8.07 11.74 4.96
N ARG A 322 -6.91 12.38 4.87
CA ARG A 322 -5.75 12.20 5.75
C ARG A 322 -6.15 12.45 7.20
N ASP A 323 -6.77 13.59 7.48
CA ASP A 323 -7.11 13.97 8.85
C ASP A 323 -8.16 13.01 9.43
N TRP A 324 -9.21 12.70 8.66
CA TRP A 324 -10.24 11.77 9.12
C TRP A 324 -9.70 10.35 9.32
N ALA A 325 -8.80 9.91 8.42
CA ALA A 325 -8.11 8.63 8.49
C ALA A 325 -7.13 8.57 9.68
N ALA A 326 -6.33 9.60 9.93
CA ALA A 326 -5.26 9.56 10.93
C ALA A 326 -5.74 9.86 12.36
N LEU A 327 -6.86 10.57 12.53
CA LEU A 327 -7.34 11.02 13.84
C LEU A 327 -8.39 10.08 14.47
N HIS A 328 -8.62 8.91 13.88
CA HIS A 328 -9.62 7.93 14.36
C HIS A 328 -9.35 7.39 15.79
N HIS A 329 -8.15 7.62 16.34
CA HIS A 329 -7.80 7.28 17.72
C HIS A 329 -7.70 8.47 18.68
N GLU A 330 -8.05 9.68 18.21
CA GLU A 330 -8.21 10.82 19.09
C GLU A 330 -9.41 10.66 20.01
N LYS A 331 -9.33 11.26 21.20
CA LYS A 331 -10.40 11.22 22.21
C LYS A 331 -10.79 12.64 22.57
N LEU A 332 -12.07 12.85 22.85
CA LEU A 332 -12.59 14.18 23.16
C LEU A 332 -11.95 14.83 24.40
N ASP A 333 -11.38 14.03 25.31
CA ASP A 333 -10.66 14.49 26.51
C ASP A 333 -9.16 14.80 26.28
N GLY A 334 -8.67 14.68 25.03
CA GLY A 334 -7.27 14.93 24.68
C GLY A 334 -6.29 13.82 25.06
N THR A 335 -6.77 12.68 25.59
CA THR A 335 -5.92 11.53 25.95
C THR A 335 -5.67 10.57 24.79
N GLY A 336 -6.17 10.91 23.60
CA GLY A 336 -6.00 10.17 22.35
C GLY A 336 -4.63 10.38 21.69
N TYR A 337 -4.50 9.90 20.46
CA TYR A 337 -3.29 10.00 19.64
C TYR A 337 -3.68 10.08 18.15
N PRO A 338 -2.81 10.58 17.25
CA PRO A 338 -1.39 10.88 17.41
C PRO A 338 -1.05 12.27 17.98
N PHE A 339 -1.97 13.22 18.00
CA PHE A 339 -1.70 14.62 18.37
C PHE A 339 -2.30 15.04 19.72
N GLY A 340 -3.24 14.26 20.28
CA GLY A 340 -3.87 14.56 21.57
C GLY A 340 -4.90 15.68 21.46
N LYS A 341 -5.63 15.73 20.35
CA LYS A 341 -6.64 16.76 20.06
C LYS A 341 -7.81 16.67 21.03
N THR A 342 -8.31 17.82 21.48
CA THR A 342 -9.52 17.89 22.30
C THR A 342 -10.79 18.02 21.45
N ALA A 343 -11.96 17.90 22.08
CA ALA A 343 -13.25 17.98 21.41
C ALA A 343 -13.39 19.20 20.50
N ASP A 344 -12.98 20.39 20.95
CA ASP A 344 -13.06 21.64 20.19
C ASP A 344 -12.13 21.71 18.98
N GLU A 345 -11.09 20.87 18.93
CA GLU A 345 -10.16 20.75 17.81
C GLU A 345 -10.54 19.67 16.79
N LEU A 346 -11.53 18.84 17.13
CA LEU A 346 -12.00 17.74 16.29
C LEU A 346 -13.32 18.10 15.58
N ASN A 347 -13.31 18.02 14.24
CA ASN A 347 -14.50 18.20 13.43
C ASN A 347 -15.44 16.97 13.50
N ARG A 348 -16.63 17.09 12.91
CA ARG A 348 -17.65 16.02 12.96
C ARG A 348 -17.15 14.72 12.31
N GLN A 349 -16.48 14.80 11.16
CA GLN A 349 -16.02 13.64 10.40
C GLN A 349 -14.91 12.88 11.11
N GLU A 350 -13.98 13.57 11.77
CA GLU A 350 -12.94 12.97 12.62
C GLU A 350 -13.57 12.19 13.78
N ARG A 351 -14.59 12.76 14.44
CA ARG A 351 -15.32 12.08 15.51
C ARG A 351 -16.16 10.91 14.99
N ILE A 352 -16.73 11.00 13.77
CA ILE A 352 -17.42 9.90 13.12
C ILE A 352 -16.46 8.73 12.94
N MET A 353 -15.27 8.99 12.40
CA MET A 353 -14.24 7.97 12.17
C MET A 353 -13.88 7.23 13.46
N ALA A 354 -13.64 7.95 14.57
CA ALA A 354 -13.35 7.32 15.85
C ALA A 354 -14.49 6.41 16.35
N CYS A 355 -15.74 6.86 16.25
CA CYS A 355 -16.89 6.05 16.68
C CYS A 355 -17.12 4.83 15.77
N ILE A 356 -16.96 4.99 14.46
CA ILE A 356 -17.18 3.92 13.46
C ILE A 356 -16.10 2.84 13.56
N ASP A 357 -14.83 3.21 13.74
CA ASP A 357 -13.74 2.24 13.93
C ASP A 357 -14.03 1.34 15.14
N ILE A 358 -14.37 1.93 16.28
CA ILE A 358 -14.75 1.18 17.49
C ILE A 358 -15.97 0.29 17.22
N TYR A 359 -17.02 0.84 16.60
CA TYR A 359 -18.23 0.08 16.30
C TYR A 359 -17.95 -1.12 15.39
N GLN A 360 -17.14 -0.92 14.34
CA GLN A 360 -16.73 -1.97 13.41
C GLN A 360 -15.92 -3.04 14.14
N ALA A 361 -14.93 -2.65 14.95
CA ALA A 361 -14.12 -3.58 15.73
C ALA A 361 -14.93 -4.42 16.74
N LEU A 362 -16.05 -3.88 17.26
CA LEU A 362 -16.95 -4.59 18.17
C LEU A 362 -17.90 -5.55 17.44
N THR A 363 -18.40 -5.16 16.26
CA THR A 363 -19.44 -5.90 15.53
C THR A 363 -18.90 -6.87 14.48
N GLU A 364 -17.63 -6.72 14.08
CA GLU A 364 -16.99 -7.65 13.16
C GLU A 364 -16.78 -9.04 13.80
N SER A 365 -16.95 -10.08 12.98
CA SER A 365 -16.64 -11.45 13.40
C SER A 365 -15.19 -11.79 13.06
N ARG A 366 -14.49 -12.37 14.04
CA ARG A 366 -13.11 -12.84 13.92
C ARG A 366 -13.10 -14.38 13.88
N PRO A 367 -12.05 -15.04 13.35
CA PRO A 367 -12.01 -16.50 13.17
C PRO A 367 -12.36 -17.31 14.43
N TYR A 368 -12.13 -16.75 15.62
CA TYR A 368 -12.39 -17.40 16.92
C TYR A 368 -13.39 -16.65 17.82
N LYS A 369 -14.01 -15.57 17.33
CA LYS A 369 -14.91 -14.73 18.13
C LYS A 369 -15.99 -14.11 17.25
N SER A 370 -17.24 -14.51 17.45
CA SER A 370 -18.37 -13.85 16.81
C SER A 370 -18.42 -12.37 17.21
N GLY A 371 -18.79 -11.53 16.24
CA GLY A 371 -19.05 -10.12 16.49
C GLY A 371 -20.16 -9.91 17.51
N MET A 372 -20.11 -8.78 18.22
CA MET A 372 -21.16 -8.39 19.16
C MET A 372 -22.44 -8.04 18.41
N THR A 373 -23.59 -8.19 19.07
CA THR A 373 -24.85 -7.67 18.51
C THR A 373 -24.81 -6.14 18.48
N HIS A 374 -25.64 -5.54 17.63
CA HIS A 374 -25.76 -4.08 17.54
C HIS A 374 -26.02 -3.44 18.91
N GLU A 375 -26.90 -4.03 19.72
CA GLU A 375 -27.26 -3.53 21.05
C GLU A 375 -26.07 -3.58 22.00
N ALA A 376 -25.34 -4.71 22.04
CA ALA A 376 -24.19 -4.88 22.90
C ALA A 376 -23.03 -3.94 22.51
N ALA A 377 -22.83 -3.71 21.21
CA ALA A 377 -21.84 -2.74 20.73
C ALA A 377 -22.24 -1.30 21.15
N CYS A 378 -23.52 -0.93 21.01
CA CYS A 378 -24.02 0.37 21.44
C CYS A 378 -23.88 0.60 22.96
N GLU A 379 -24.11 -0.42 23.78
CA GLU A 379 -23.88 -0.33 25.24
C GLU A 379 -22.42 0.00 25.57
N ILE A 380 -21.45 -0.56 24.83
CA ILE A 380 -20.03 -0.25 25.01
C ILE A 380 -19.73 1.19 24.59
N LEU A 381 -20.27 1.64 23.46
CA LEU A 381 -20.12 3.03 23.01
C LEU A 381 -20.70 4.01 24.04
N GLU A 382 -21.90 3.74 24.58
CA GLU A 382 -22.53 4.55 25.63
C GLU A 382 -21.63 4.65 26.89
N ASN A 383 -20.97 3.56 27.28
CA ASN A 383 -19.99 3.58 28.38
C ASN A 383 -18.75 4.44 28.07
N MET A 384 -18.31 4.50 26.81
CA MET A 384 -17.20 5.37 26.40
C MET A 384 -17.61 6.85 26.34
N VAL A 385 -18.86 7.13 25.96
CA VAL A 385 -19.45 8.48 26.03
C VAL A 385 -19.49 8.97 27.48
N GLN A 386 -19.89 8.13 28.44
CA GLN A 386 -19.91 8.49 29.87
C GLN A 386 -18.52 8.85 30.43
N LYS A 387 -17.46 8.30 29.84
CA LYS A 387 -16.06 8.63 30.19
C LYS A 387 -15.56 9.89 29.49
N GLY A 388 -16.34 10.47 28.59
CA GLY A 388 -15.94 11.64 27.80
C GLY A 388 -14.94 11.31 26.70
N TRP A 389 -14.85 10.05 26.25
CA TRP A 389 -13.86 9.64 25.25
C TRP A 389 -14.32 9.85 23.81
N ILE A 390 -15.60 9.62 23.52
CA ILE A 390 -16.17 9.67 22.18
C ILE A 390 -17.49 10.46 22.17
N ASP A 391 -17.93 10.84 20.97
CA ASP A 391 -19.06 11.74 20.78
C ASP A 391 -20.41 11.02 21.00
N GLY A 392 -21.19 11.57 21.94
CA GLY A 392 -22.50 11.02 22.33
C GLY A 392 -23.58 11.21 21.28
N GLU A 393 -23.57 12.32 20.55
CA GLU A 393 -24.54 12.57 19.48
C GLU A 393 -24.29 11.57 18.33
N ILE A 394 -23.03 11.41 17.92
CA ILE A 394 -22.67 10.45 16.86
C ILE A 394 -23.02 9.02 17.27
N THR A 395 -22.75 8.64 18.53
CA THR A 395 -23.10 7.30 19.05
C THR A 395 -24.62 7.06 19.01
N GLU A 396 -25.43 8.08 19.31
CA GLU A 396 -26.89 7.99 19.18
C GLU A 396 -27.32 7.80 17.72
N GLN A 397 -26.63 8.45 16.77
CA GLN A 397 -26.92 8.29 15.34
C GLN A 397 -26.49 6.91 14.82
N ILE A 398 -25.38 6.34 15.30
CA ILE A 398 -24.98 4.95 15.02
C ILE A 398 -26.10 3.99 15.43
N LYS A 399 -26.64 4.15 16.64
CA LYS A 399 -27.75 3.34 17.17
C LYS A 399 -29.01 3.39 16.31
N LYS A 400 -29.30 4.53 15.67
CA LYS A 400 -30.46 4.69 14.79
C LYS A 400 -30.20 4.23 13.36
N CYS A 401 -29.00 4.47 12.84
CA CYS A 401 -28.63 4.19 11.47
C CYS A 401 -28.46 2.69 11.20
N PHE A 402 -27.99 1.93 12.21
CA PHE A 402 -27.63 0.51 12.08
C PHE A 402 -28.55 -0.47 12.81
N ALA A 403 -29.58 0.02 13.51
CA ALA A 403 -30.73 -0.78 13.96
C ALA A 403 -31.60 -1.18 12.76
#